data_AF-A0A0D8HJN6-F1
#
_entry.id   AF-A0A0D8HJN6-F1
#
_cell.length_a   1.000
_cell.length_b   1.000
_cell.length_c   1.000
_cell.angle_alpha   90.00
_cell.angle_beta   90.00
_cell.angle_gamma   90.00
#
_symmetry.space_group_name_H-M   'P 1'
#
loop_
_entity.id
_entity.type
_entity.pdbx_description
1 polymer ?
#
loop_
_entity_poly.entity_id
_entity_poly.type
_entity_poly.pdbx_seq_one_letter_code
_entity_poly.pdbx_strand_id
1 'polypeptide(L)'
;MGRELRRFRIHLQTGQTIAELARLYNPVILGWINYYGRFYKSRLGQLLRRINIYLIRWARKKYRRLSIRANAWKYLSQIAEREPNLWAHWSFGVIPKVGSLGAV
;
A
#
# COMPACT_ATOMS: atom_id res chain seq x y z
N MET A 1 2.08 12.66 -8.46
CA MET A 1 2.25 11.64 -7.39
C MET A 1 1.39 11.88 -6.14
N GLY A 2 1.84 12.65 -5.13
CA GLY A 2 1.13 12.70 -3.83
C GLY A 2 -0.32 13.23 -3.88
N ARG A 3 -0.62 14.14 -4.82
CA ARG A 3 -1.98 14.62 -5.10
C ARG A 3 -2.85 13.56 -5.78
N GLU A 4 -2.31 12.82 -6.75
CA GLU A 4 -3.02 11.72 -7.44
C GLU A 4 -3.35 10.58 -6.47
N LEU A 5 -2.39 10.19 -5.62
CA LEU A 5 -2.63 9.18 -4.59
C LEU A 5 -3.77 9.58 -3.64
N ARG A 6 -3.91 10.87 -3.31
CA ARG A 6 -5.04 11.38 -2.53
C ARG A 6 -6.36 11.30 -3.31
N ARG A 7 -6.34 11.52 -4.63
CA ARG A 7 -7.53 11.44 -5.50
C ARG A 7 -8.06 10.02 -5.62
N PHE A 8 -7.19 9.00 -5.59
CA PHE A 8 -7.62 7.60 -5.64
C PHE A 8 -8.56 7.21 -4.50
N ARG A 9 -8.43 7.85 -3.33
CA ARG A 9 -9.29 7.60 -2.17
C ARG A 9 -9.43 6.11 -1.84
N ILE A 10 -8.34 5.34 -1.98
CA ILE A 10 -8.29 3.87 -1.78
C ILE A 10 -9.00 3.44 -0.49
N HIS A 11 -8.79 4.18 0.60
CA HIS A 11 -9.40 3.95 1.91
C HIS A 11 -10.94 4.02 1.94
N LEU A 12 -11.61 4.56 0.92
CA LEU A 12 -13.07 4.64 0.82
C LEU A 12 -13.66 3.52 -0.04
N GLN A 13 -12.86 2.79 -0.81
CA GLN A 13 -13.32 1.77 -1.77
C GLN A 13 -13.53 0.41 -1.06
N THR A 14 -14.37 0.37 -0.02
CA THR A 14 -14.60 -0.82 0.79
C THR A 14 -15.37 -1.92 0.08
N GLY A 15 -16.09 -1.60 -0.99
CA GLY A 15 -16.78 -2.59 -1.85
C GLY A 15 -15.80 -3.51 -2.58
N GLN A 16 -14.62 -3.02 -2.94
CA GLN A 16 -13.64 -3.76 -3.74
C GLN A 16 -12.75 -4.66 -2.88
N THR A 17 -12.26 -5.77 -3.44
CA THR A 17 -11.25 -6.64 -2.82
C THR A 17 -9.86 -6.02 -2.90
N ILE A 18 -8.91 -6.52 -2.11
CA ILE A 18 -7.52 -6.04 -2.18
C ILE A 18 -6.88 -6.31 -3.55
N ALA A 19 -7.27 -7.41 -4.20
CA ALA A 19 -6.79 -7.78 -5.53
C ALA A 19 -7.39 -6.89 -6.63
N GLU A 20 -8.67 -6.52 -6.53
CA GLU A 20 -9.30 -5.55 -7.44
C GLU A 20 -8.65 -4.18 -7.34
N LEU A 21 -8.40 -3.70 -6.11
CA LEU A 21 -7.66 -2.45 -5.90
C LEU A 21 -6.27 -2.53 -6.54
N ALA A 22 -5.57 -3.64 -6.35
CA ALA A 22 -4.26 -3.83 -6.94
C ALA A 22 -4.32 -3.78 -8.48
N ARG A 23 -5.28 -4.46 -9.11
CA ARG A 23 -5.47 -4.41 -10.58
C ARG A 23 -5.69 -2.99 -11.09
N LEU A 24 -6.47 -2.17 -10.38
CA LEU A 24 -6.75 -0.79 -10.77
C LEU A 24 -5.53 0.15 -10.65
N TYR A 25 -4.73 0.00 -9.58
CA TYR A 25 -3.67 0.96 -9.28
C TYR A 25 -2.27 0.51 -9.64
N ASN A 26 -2.02 -0.79 -9.82
CA ASN A 26 -0.70 -1.31 -10.19
C ASN A 26 -0.11 -0.65 -11.44
N PRO A 27 -0.86 -0.41 -12.54
CA PRO A 27 -0.29 0.26 -13.72
C PRO A 27 0.28 1.66 -13.41
N VAL A 28 -0.43 2.45 -12.60
CA VAL A 28 0.03 3.79 -12.21
C VAL A 28 1.22 3.72 -11.26
N ILE A 29 1.20 2.78 -10.31
CA ILE A 29 2.29 2.58 -9.35
C ILE A 29 3.56 2.11 -10.07
N LEU A 30 3.44 1.19 -11.03
CA LEU A 30 4.55 0.76 -11.89
C LEU A 30 5.13 1.94 -12.68
N GLY A 31 4.28 2.80 -13.25
CA GLY A 31 4.73 4.03 -13.91
C GLY A 31 5.57 4.92 -12.98
N TRP A 32 5.15 5.09 -11.72
CA TRP A 32 5.94 5.82 -10.72
C TRP A 32 7.25 5.12 -10.36
N ILE A 33 7.25 3.79 -10.19
CA ILE A 33 8.46 3.02 -9.89
C ILE A 33 9.46 3.15 -11.04
N ASN A 34 9.02 2.95 -12.27
CA ASN A 34 9.87 3.01 -13.46
C ASN A 34 10.46 4.41 -13.68
N TYR A 35 9.65 5.45 -13.51
CA TYR A 35 10.11 6.82 -13.71
C TYR A 35 10.99 7.32 -12.55
N TYR A 36 10.58 7.12 -11.30
CA TYR A 36 11.24 7.73 -10.13
C TYR A 36 12.28 6.81 -9.46
N GLY A 37 12.29 5.50 -9.76
CA GLY A 37 13.13 4.51 -9.10
C GLY A 37 14.63 4.73 -9.28
N ARG A 38 15.05 5.32 -10.40
CA ARG A 38 16.46 5.60 -10.68
C ARG A 38 16.99 6.85 -9.97
N PHE A 39 16.17 7.90 -9.88
CA PHE A 39 16.64 9.24 -9.49
C PHE A 39 16.17 9.70 -8.11
N TYR A 40 15.05 9.17 -7.59
CA TYR A 40 14.39 9.69 -6.40
C TYR A 40 13.98 8.59 -5.42
N LYS A 41 14.92 7.69 -5.09
CA LYS A 41 14.67 6.50 -4.24
C LYS A 41 14.01 6.83 -2.90
N SER A 42 14.46 7.88 -2.21
CA SER A 42 13.89 8.30 -0.91
C SER A 42 12.44 8.77 -1.03
N ARG A 43 12.16 9.65 -2.01
CA ARG A 43 10.82 10.15 -2.29
C ARG A 43 9.87 9.05 -2.76
N LEU A 44 10.37 8.14 -3.61
CA LEU A 44 9.63 6.95 -4.04
C LEU A 44 9.29 6.06 -2.83
N GLY A 45 10.27 5.74 -1.98
CA GLY A 45 10.04 4.96 -0.76
C GLY A 45 8.95 5.55 0.14
N GLN A 46 8.95 6.87 0.36
CA GLN A 46 7.90 7.56 1.12
C GLN A 46 6.52 7.45 0.44
N LEU A 47 6.46 7.59 -0.88
CA LEU A 47 5.22 7.44 -1.65
C LEU A 47 4.65 6.02 -1.53
N LEU A 48 5.49 5.01 -1.72
CA LEU A 48 5.09 3.59 -1.63
C LEU A 48 4.65 3.22 -0.20
N ARG A 49 5.33 3.71 0.83
CA ARG A 49 4.87 3.58 2.22
C ARG A 49 3.50 4.23 2.46
N ARG A 50 3.23 5.38 1.83
CA ARG A 50 1.94 6.05 1.93
C ARG A 50 0.80 5.25 1.31
N ILE A 51 1.07 4.49 0.24
CA ILE A 51 0.10 3.54 -0.34
C ILE A 51 -0.26 2.48 0.70
N ASN A 52 0.74 1.88 1.37
CA ASN A 52 0.49 0.92 2.46
C ASN A 52 -0.40 1.53 3.56
N ILE A 53 -0.15 2.77 3.98
CA ILE A 53 -1.00 3.48 4.96
C ILE A 53 -2.45 3.58 4.48
N TYR A 54 -2.70 3.86 3.20
CA TYR A 54 -4.05 3.88 2.65
C TYR A 54 -4.70 2.50 2.62
N LEU A 55 -3.93 1.44 2.31
CA LEU A 55 -4.42 0.05 2.39
C LEU A 55 -4.79 -0.34 3.81
N ILE A 56 -4.03 0.11 4.81
CA ILE A 56 -4.36 -0.14 6.22
C ILE A 56 -5.66 0.58 6.59
N ARG A 57 -5.83 1.84 6.18
CA ARG A 57 -7.08 2.58 6.40
C ARG A 57 -8.26 1.91 5.70
N TRP A 58 -8.07 1.42 4.47
CA TRP A 58 -9.06 0.62 3.75
C TRP A 58 -9.43 -0.65 4.51
N ALA A 59 -8.45 -1.45 4.96
CA ALA A 59 -8.68 -2.71 5.66
C ALA A 59 -9.44 -2.50 6.98
N ARG A 60 -9.06 -1.46 7.74
CA ARG A 60 -9.76 -1.04 8.97
C ARG A 60 -11.22 -0.65 8.70
N LYS A 61 -11.51 -0.01 7.56
CA LYS A 61 -12.86 0.42 7.20
C LYS A 61 -13.71 -0.73 6.65
N LYS A 62 -13.10 -1.65 5.88
CA LYS A 62 -13.78 -2.80 5.28
C LYS A 62 -14.09 -3.90 6.30
N TYR A 63 -13.17 -4.18 7.23
CA TYR A 63 -13.30 -5.29 8.15
C TYR A 63 -13.31 -4.82 9.62
N ARG A 64 -14.43 -5.01 10.32
CA ARG A 64 -14.56 -4.62 11.75
C ARG A 64 -13.49 -5.27 12.63
N ARG A 65 -13.14 -6.54 12.40
CA ARG A 65 -12.07 -7.27 13.13
C ARG A 65 -10.67 -6.68 12.95
N LEU A 66 -10.48 -5.86 11.91
CA LEU A 66 -9.22 -5.18 11.62
C LEU A 66 -9.25 -3.70 12.04
N SER A 67 -10.23 -3.26 12.83
CA SER A 67 -10.35 -1.86 13.28
C SER A 67 -9.11 -1.36 14.02
N ILE A 68 -8.46 -2.24 14.77
CA ILE A 68 -7.18 -2.01 15.44
C ILE A 68 -6.07 -1.95 14.39
N ARG A 69 -5.28 -0.86 14.43
CA ARG A 69 -4.22 -0.60 13.47
C ARG A 69 -3.23 -1.77 13.35
N ALA A 70 -2.77 -2.32 14.48
CA ALA A 70 -1.84 -3.46 14.50
C ALA A 70 -2.40 -4.70 13.76
N ASN A 71 -3.68 -5.01 13.93
CA ASN A 71 -4.32 -6.13 13.25
C ASN A 71 -4.40 -5.92 11.74
N ALA A 72 -4.73 -4.70 11.29
CA ALA A 72 -4.73 -4.36 9.87
C ALA A 72 -3.33 -4.43 9.25
N TRP A 73 -2.29 -3.99 9.98
CA TRP A 73 -0.91 -4.17 9.56
C TRP A 73 -0.56 -5.65 9.42
N LYS A 74 -0.78 -6.45 10.47
CA LYS A 74 -0.50 -7.89 10.47
C LYS A 74 -1.22 -8.60 9.32
N TYR A 75 -2.49 -8.27 9.09
CA TYR A 75 -3.28 -8.81 7.97
C TYR A 75 -2.63 -8.49 6.62
N LEU A 76 -2.23 -7.25 6.38
CA LEU A 76 -1.58 -6.87 5.12
C LEU A 76 -0.17 -7.44 4.98
N SER A 77 0.60 -7.54 6.07
CA SER A 77 1.91 -8.21 6.07
C SER A 77 1.78 -9.66 5.64
N GLN A 78 0.81 -10.39 6.20
CA GLN A 78 0.57 -11.80 5.86
C GLN A 78 0.15 -11.98 4.39
N ILE A 79 -0.65 -11.07 3.84
CA ILE A 79 -0.99 -11.12 2.40
C ILE A 79 0.25 -10.84 1.56
N ALA A 80 1.04 -9.82 1.91
CA ALA A 80 2.23 -9.48 1.15
C ALA A 80 3.33 -10.56 1.21
N GLU A 81 3.39 -11.34 2.29
CA GLU A 81 4.26 -12.51 2.39
C GLU A 81 3.79 -13.68 1.50
N ARG A 82 2.46 -13.90 1.43
CA ARG A 82 1.87 -14.97 0.61
C ARG A 82 1.84 -14.63 -0.88
N GLU A 83 1.55 -13.38 -1.19
CA GLU A 83 1.36 -12.86 -2.54
C GLU A 83 2.19 -11.57 -2.72
N PRO A 84 3.54 -11.67 -2.77
CA PRO A 84 4.41 -10.50 -2.87
C PRO A 84 4.20 -9.71 -4.17
N ASN A 85 3.65 -10.35 -5.20
CA ASN A 85 3.37 -9.74 -6.50
C ASN A 85 1.97 -9.14 -6.63
N LEU A 86 1.15 -9.20 -5.57
CA LEU A 86 -0.19 -8.61 -5.62
C LEU A 86 -0.12 -7.10 -5.87
N TRP A 87 0.78 -6.40 -5.17
CA TRP A 87 1.04 -4.98 -5.37
C TRP A 87 2.44 -4.77 -5.93
N ALA A 88 2.56 -3.91 -6.95
CA ALA A 88 3.84 -3.61 -7.59
C ALA A 88 4.93 -3.15 -6.61
N HIS A 89 4.55 -2.40 -5.57
CA HIS A 89 5.50 -1.90 -4.57
C HIS A 89 5.88 -2.93 -3.51
N TRP A 90 5.11 -4.01 -3.36
CA TRP A 90 5.48 -5.14 -2.49
C TRP A 90 6.61 -5.95 -3.12
N SER A 91 6.54 -6.25 -4.43
CA SER A 91 7.64 -6.85 -5.19
C SER A 91 8.92 -6.00 -5.16
N PHE A 92 8.77 -4.68 -5.07
CA PHE A 92 9.88 -3.73 -4.93
C PHE A 92 10.47 -3.67 -3.50
N GLY A 93 9.98 -4.51 -2.57
CA GLY A 93 10.46 -4.61 -1.19
C GLY A 93 9.82 -3.62 -0.22
N VAL A 94 8.87 -2.79 -0.65
CA VAL A 94 8.14 -1.87 0.24
C VAL A 94 6.89 -2.56 0.81
N ILE A 95 7.15 -3.55 1.66
CA ILE A 95 6.12 -4.38 2.29
C ILE A 95 5.59 -3.68 3.54
N PRO A 96 4.28 -3.76 3.83
CA PRO A 96 3.75 -3.28 5.10
C PRO A 96 4.27 -4.17 6.23
N LYS A 97 5.27 -3.73 7.01
CA LYS A 97 5.80 -4.48 8.18
C LYS A 97 5.46 -3.79 9.49
N VAL A 98 4.95 -4.55 10.45
CA VAL A 98 4.48 -4.11 11.78
C VAL A 98 5.53 -3.32 12.58
N GLY A 99 6.84 -3.51 12.34
CA GLY A 99 7.93 -2.82 13.07
C GLY A 99 8.64 -1.68 12.34
N SER A 100 8.22 -1.30 11.13
CA SER A 100 8.99 -0.35 10.27
C SER A 100 8.58 1.13 10.42
N LEU A 101 7.75 1.47 11.40
CA LEU A 101 7.32 2.84 11.70
C LEU A 101 7.54 3.16 13.18
N GLY A 102 8.81 3.30 13.54
CA GLY A 102 9.29 3.82 14.83
C GLY A 102 10.53 4.71 14.70
N ALA A 103 10.80 5.24 13.51
CA ALA A 103 11.90 6.19 13.28
C ALA A 103 11.39 7.38 12.47
N VAL A 104 10.76 8.32 13.17
CA VAL A 104 10.73 9.75 12.83
C VAL A 104 10.90 10.49 14.14
#